data_AF-A0A8T4ZIF2-F1
#
_entry.id   AF-A0A8T4ZIF2-F1
#
_cell.length_a   1.000
_cell.length_b   1.000
_cell.length_c   1.000
_cell.angle_alpha   90.00
_cell.angle_beta   90.00
_cell.angle_gamma   90.00
#
_symmetry.space_group_name_H-M   'P 1'
#
loop_
_entity.id
_entity.type
_entity.pdbx_description
1 polymer ?
#
loop_
_entity_poly.entity_id
_entity_poly.type
_entity_poly.pdbx_seq_one_letter_code
_entity_poly.pdbx_strand_id
1 'polypeptide(L)'
;MRNWRRGLSAVFGVILMLIAILLPASAYYVTAYMYNESLKEAMALEEERIQEKVCIIGLSIRNESGIEYVYAVHVNNTGSITSRIRAIYINDEFLFDPSIDNPNLATVNPQNYTVIYFPINQVRYIPTDVIVVATERGVKSRETMGKFYHGEDSESGGFKYYFGPLLLNFTRFYCTNSTSSGQYNPSNWSPGWSINIETTTYMVWNITVTNIDDRDITLNKYSCFTLFPNESPSERKAWYIDLPNGLEFTIQKNTTRSIIYIWDTWDKKAAQKIYSTECQARIFLTFFGVFHEHDGSVKPYGQTIPFEAVTCR
;
A
#
# COMPACT_ATOMS: atom_id res chain seq x y z
N MET A 1 -23.96 -69.34 33.33
CA MET A 1 -24.22 -68.17 32.46
C MET A 1 -23.90 -66.79 33.08
N ARG A 2 -23.30 -66.67 34.27
CA ARG A 2 -23.12 -65.38 34.97
C ARG A 2 -21.78 -64.66 34.70
N ASN A 3 -20.76 -65.35 34.19
CA ASN A 3 -19.42 -64.77 33.94
C ASN A 3 -19.26 -64.16 32.54
N TRP A 4 -20.09 -64.53 31.55
CA TRP A 4 -20.05 -63.99 30.19
C TRP A 4 -20.46 -62.51 30.10
N ARG A 5 -21.39 -62.08 30.97
CA ARG A 5 -21.89 -60.70 31.01
C ARG A 5 -20.88 -59.67 31.55
N ARG A 6 -19.87 -60.11 32.34
CA ARG A 6 -18.84 -59.21 32.89
C ARG A 6 -17.76 -58.85 31.87
N GLY A 7 -17.39 -59.78 30.99
CA GLY A 7 -16.44 -59.54 29.90
C GLY A 7 -16.97 -58.57 28.84
N LEU A 8 -18.25 -58.71 28.44
CA LEU A 8 -18.90 -57.76 27.53
C LEU A 8 -18.86 -56.32 28.08
N SER A 9 -19.17 -56.13 29.37
CA SER A 9 -19.21 -54.80 29.98
C SER A 9 -17.86 -54.08 29.97
N ALA A 10 -16.75 -54.81 30.14
CA ALA A 10 -15.41 -54.24 30.11
C ALA A 10 -15.01 -53.81 28.69
N VAL A 11 -15.36 -54.61 27.68
CA VAL A 11 -15.10 -54.28 26.27
C VAL A 11 -15.91 -53.05 25.85
N PHE A 12 -17.19 -52.97 26.22
CA PHE A 12 -18.01 -51.77 25.96
C PHE A 12 -17.47 -50.53 26.68
N GLY A 13 -16.96 -50.67 27.91
CA GLY A 13 -16.35 -49.57 28.65
C GLY A 13 -15.09 -49.02 27.99
N VAL A 14 -14.20 -49.90 27.49
CA VAL A 14 -12.97 -49.49 26.79
C VAL A 14 -13.31 -48.84 25.44
N ILE A 15 -14.27 -49.39 24.69
CA ILE A 15 -14.72 -48.80 23.42
C ILE A 15 -15.32 -47.40 23.67
N LEU A 16 -16.16 -47.23 24.70
CA LEU A 16 -16.73 -45.94 25.06
C LEU A 16 -15.65 -44.93 25.49
N MET A 17 -14.64 -45.37 26.24
CA MET A 17 -13.53 -44.50 26.65
C MET A 17 -12.66 -44.08 25.45
N LEU A 18 -12.39 -45.00 24.52
CA LEU A 18 -11.67 -44.68 23.28
C LEU A 18 -12.45 -43.68 22.43
N ILE A 19 -13.77 -43.86 22.28
CA ILE A 19 -14.63 -42.90 21.58
C ILE A 19 -14.61 -41.54 22.29
N ALA A 20 -14.70 -41.53 23.62
CA ALA A 20 -14.68 -40.31 24.43
C ALA A 20 -13.36 -39.52 24.34
N ILE A 21 -12.24 -40.17 24.00
CA ILE A 21 -10.94 -39.51 23.80
C ILE A 21 -10.73 -39.12 22.34
N LEU A 22 -11.09 -40.00 21.40
CA LEU A 22 -10.88 -39.78 19.96
C LEU A 22 -11.78 -38.66 19.41
N LEU A 23 -13.03 -38.57 19.87
CA LEU A 23 -13.94 -37.52 19.40
C LEU A 23 -13.42 -36.11 19.73
N PRO A 24 -13.09 -35.76 21.00
CA PRO A 24 -12.51 -34.46 21.31
C PRO A 24 -11.17 -34.22 20.62
N ALA A 25 -10.30 -35.24 20.52
CA ALA A 25 -9.01 -35.09 19.85
C ALA A 25 -9.16 -34.78 18.35
N SER A 26 -10.07 -35.47 17.67
CA SER A 26 -10.39 -35.20 16.27
C SER A 26 -11.01 -33.82 16.06
N ALA A 27 -11.96 -33.43 16.93
CA ALA A 27 -12.58 -32.10 16.88
C ALA A 27 -11.55 -31.00 17.11
N TYR A 28 -10.66 -31.18 18.09
CA TYR A 28 -9.55 -30.26 18.35
C TYR A 28 -8.64 -30.14 17.12
N TYR A 29 -8.24 -31.25 16.52
CA TYR A 29 -7.38 -31.25 15.33
C TYR A 29 -8.04 -30.51 14.15
N VAL A 30 -9.33 -30.76 13.89
CA VAL A 30 -10.07 -30.07 12.83
C VAL A 30 -10.16 -28.56 13.11
N THR A 31 -10.48 -28.16 14.34
CA THR A 31 -10.55 -26.74 14.70
C THR A 31 -9.19 -26.03 14.59
N ALA A 32 -8.11 -26.70 15.01
CA ALA A 32 -6.76 -26.15 14.89
C ALA A 32 -6.32 -26.02 13.43
N TYR A 33 -6.68 -27.00 12.58
CA TYR A 33 -6.41 -26.95 11.14
C TYR A 33 -7.16 -25.80 10.46
N MET A 34 -8.48 -25.67 10.73
CA MET A 34 -9.29 -24.56 10.19
C MET A 34 -8.79 -23.20 10.66
N TYR A 35 -8.41 -23.09 11.94
CA TYR A 35 -7.84 -21.86 12.48
C TYR A 35 -6.54 -21.49 11.76
N ASN A 36 -5.65 -22.44 11.54
CA ASN A 36 -4.37 -22.19 10.87
C ASN A 36 -4.55 -21.79 9.40
N GLU A 37 -5.48 -22.40 8.68
CA GLU A 37 -5.84 -21.96 7.33
C GLU A 37 -6.46 -20.55 7.33
N SER A 38 -7.38 -20.26 8.26
CA SER A 38 -7.95 -18.91 8.39
C SER A 38 -6.89 -17.85 8.73
N LEU A 39 -5.88 -18.20 9.52
CA LEU A 39 -4.76 -17.33 9.83
C LEU A 39 -3.88 -17.10 8.60
N LYS A 40 -3.58 -18.14 7.81
CA LYS A 40 -2.82 -17.98 6.56
C LYS A 40 -3.56 -17.11 5.56
N GLU A 41 -4.87 -17.31 5.40
CA GLU A 41 -5.71 -16.48 4.53
C GLU A 41 -5.77 -15.04 5.03
N ALA A 42 -5.95 -14.83 6.34
CA ALA A 42 -5.93 -13.50 6.93
C ALA A 42 -4.56 -12.82 6.80
N MET A 43 -3.47 -13.57 6.98
CA MET A 43 -2.10 -13.06 6.80
C MET A 43 -1.81 -12.74 5.34
N ALA A 44 -2.21 -13.58 4.39
CA ALA A 44 -2.06 -13.32 2.96
C ALA A 44 -2.87 -12.10 2.53
N LEU A 45 -4.12 -11.99 3.00
CA LEU A 45 -4.98 -10.83 2.75
C LEU A 45 -4.44 -9.55 3.41
N GLU A 46 -3.85 -9.66 4.59
CA GLU A 46 -3.20 -8.53 5.26
C GLU A 46 -1.91 -8.15 4.54
N GLU A 47 -1.13 -9.13 4.07
CA GLU A 47 0.08 -8.94 3.25
C GLU A 47 -0.24 -8.29 1.89
N GLU A 48 -1.37 -8.66 1.29
CA GLU A 48 -1.96 -7.99 0.12
C GLU A 48 -2.43 -6.57 0.44
N ARG A 49 -2.78 -6.29 1.71
CA ARG A 49 -3.15 -4.96 2.20
C ARG A 49 -1.96 -4.12 2.67
N ILE A 50 -0.74 -4.67 2.71
CA ILE A 50 0.43 -3.90 3.14
C ILE A 50 0.69 -2.82 2.08
N GLN A 51 0.39 -1.59 2.50
CA GLN A 51 0.54 -0.35 1.74
C GLN A 51 2.00 -0.06 1.36
N GLU A 52 2.94 -0.51 2.18
CA GLU A 52 4.37 -0.28 2.03
C GLU A 52 5.09 -1.54 1.55
N LYS A 53 5.60 -1.52 0.31
CA LYS A 53 6.30 -2.67 -0.25
C LYS A 53 7.51 -2.22 -1.05
N VAL A 54 8.69 -2.59 -0.57
CA VAL A 54 9.96 -2.29 -1.25
C VAL A 54 10.62 -3.59 -1.71
N CYS A 55 11.30 -3.53 -2.85
CA CYS A 55 12.12 -4.63 -3.35
C CYS A 55 13.48 -4.11 -3.83
N ILE A 56 14.51 -4.93 -3.65
CA ILE A 56 15.82 -4.69 -4.25
C ILE A 56 15.77 -5.22 -5.68
N ILE A 57 16.01 -4.34 -6.65
CA ILE A 57 15.92 -4.66 -8.08
C ILE A 57 17.29 -4.80 -8.74
N GLY A 58 18.35 -4.33 -8.09
CA GLY A 58 19.68 -4.36 -8.66
C GLY A 58 20.76 -3.84 -7.72
N LEU A 59 22.00 -4.18 -8.06
CA LEU A 59 23.21 -3.68 -7.41
C LEU A 59 24.12 -3.06 -8.47
N SER A 60 24.72 -1.92 -8.15
CA SER A 60 25.79 -1.38 -8.97
C SER A 60 27.13 -1.78 -8.40
N ILE A 61 27.89 -2.50 -9.22
CA ILE A 61 29.18 -3.08 -8.86
C ILE A 61 30.27 -2.32 -9.64
N ARG A 62 31.39 -2.07 -8.98
CA ARG A 62 32.60 -1.51 -9.57
C ARG A 62 33.76 -2.46 -9.29
N ASN A 63 34.58 -2.72 -10.30
CA ASN A 63 35.79 -3.50 -10.14
C ASN A 63 36.98 -2.55 -9.91
N GLU A 64 37.60 -2.64 -8.74
CA GLU A 64 38.83 -1.92 -8.39
C GLU A 64 39.93 -2.94 -8.11
N SER A 65 40.96 -2.97 -8.98
CA SER A 65 42.13 -3.84 -8.84
C SER A 65 41.82 -5.35 -8.75
N GLY A 66 40.77 -5.81 -9.45
CA GLY A 66 40.34 -7.22 -9.45
C GLY A 66 39.43 -7.60 -8.28
N ILE A 67 39.11 -6.64 -7.40
CA ILE A 67 38.13 -6.81 -6.33
C ILE A 67 36.88 -6.03 -6.72
N GLU A 68 35.75 -6.73 -6.71
CA GLU A 68 34.45 -6.14 -6.97
C GLU A 68 33.87 -5.55 -5.69
N TYR A 69 33.44 -4.30 -5.77
CA TYR A 69 32.77 -3.56 -4.69
C TYR A 69 31.38 -3.16 -5.14
N VAL A 70 30.40 -3.36 -4.27
CA VAL A 70 29.09 -2.76 -4.46
C VAL A 70 29.19 -1.30 -4.05
N TYR A 71 28.73 -0.38 -4.89
CA TYR A 71 28.73 1.05 -4.59
C TYR A 71 27.33 1.66 -4.54
N ALA A 72 26.32 0.95 -5.04
CA ALA A 72 24.93 1.38 -4.89
C ALA A 72 23.96 0.19 -4.90
N VAL A 73 22.82 0.36 -4.24
CA VAL A 73 21.66 -0.54 -4.30
C VAL A 73 20.48 0.16 -4.95
N HIS A 74 19.79 -0.55 -5.82
CA HIS A 74 18.61 -0.06 -6.53
C HIS A 74 17.38 -0.61 -5.84
N VAL A 75 16.54 0.29 -5.32
CA VAL A 75 15.36 -0.06 -4.52
C VAL A 75 14.12 0.43 -5.25
N ASN A 76 13.22 -0.48 -5.57
CA ASN A 76 11.93 -0.18 -6.16
C ASN A 76 10.83 -0.27 -5.11
N ASN A 77 9.93 0.71 -5.10
CA ASN A 77 8.73 0.69 -4.28
C ASN A 77 7.56 0.16 -5.10
N THR A 78 7.22 -1.10 -4.85
CA THR A 78 6.06 -1.76 -5.45
C THR A 78 4.76 -1.52 -4.66
N GLY A 79 4.87 -0.83 -3.52
CA GLY A 79 3.74 -0.44 -2.68
C GLY A 79 2.94 0.74 -3.24
N SER A 80 1.93 1.12 -2.48
CA SER A 80 1.02 2.23 -2.78
C SER A 80 1.37 3.52 -2.05
N ILE A 81 2.40 3.52 -1.20
CA ILE A 81 2.76 4.68 -0.35
C ILE A 81 4.23 4.99 -0.48
N THR A 82 4.60 6.25 -0.25
CA THR A 82 6.00 6.64 -0.23
C THR A 82 6.68 5.98 0.97
N SER A 83 7.80 5.28 0.71
CA SER A 83 8.60 4.63 1.73
C SER A 83 9.89 5.40 1.93
N ARG A 84 10.33 5.55 3.17
CA ARG A 84 11.66 6.05 3.46
C ARG A 84 12.54 4.91 3.93
N ILE A 85 13.67 4.71 3.26
CA ILE A 85 14.69 3.73 3.63
C ILE A 85 15.50 4.29 4.81
N ARG A 86 15.63 3.51 5.88
CA ARG A 86 16.29 3.90 7.14
C ARG A 86 17.46 3.01 7.52
N ALA A 87 17.57 1.84 6.93
CA ALA A 87 18.72 0.99 7.21
C ALA A 87 19.02 0.06 6.05
N ILE A 88 20.30 -0.16 5.84
CA ILE A 88 20.81 -1.20 4.97
C ILE A 88 21.65 -2.15 5.82
N TYR A 89 21.44 -3.45 5.63
CA TYR A 89 22.19 -4.50 6.30
C TYR A 89 22.85 -5.42 5.28
N ILE A 90 23.95 -6.04 5.68
CA ILE A 90 24.60 -7.14 4.96
C ILE A 90 24.79 -8.26 5.95
N ASN A 91 24.30 -9.47 5.61
CA ASN A 91 24.33 -10.63 6.51
C ASN A 91 23.78 -10.31 7.91
N ASP A 92 22.69 -9.54 7.94
CA ASP A 92 22.00 -9.06 9.15
C ASP A 92 22.83 -8.07 10.02
N GLU A 93 24.03 -7.68 9.59
CA GLU A 93 24.82 -6.62 10.22
C GLU A 93 24.44 -5.26 9.65
N PHE A 94 24.16 -4.30 10.54
CA PHE A 94 23.82 -2.93 10.14
C PHE A 94 25.02 -2.25 9.47
N LEU A 95 24.81 -1.74 8.26
CA LEU A 95 25.83 -1.01 7.51
C LEU A 95 25.71 0.50 7.76
N PHE A 96 24.58 1.11 7.36
CA PHE A 96 24.32 2.54 7.54
C PHE A 96 22.83 2.91 7.34
N ASP A 97 22.48 4.13 7.72
CA ASP A 97 21.16 4.76 7.48
C ASP A 97 21.28 5.81 6.36
N PRO A 98 20.74 5.54 5.16
CA PRO A 98 20.86 6.45 4.02
C PRO A 98 20.10 7.77 4.19
N SER A 99 19.14 7.83 5.13
CA SER A 99 18.37 9.04 5.38
C SER A 99 19.12 10.08 6.19
N ILE A 100 20.24 9.72 6.84
CA ILE A 100 21.09 10.65 7.57
C ILE A 100 21.86 11.54 6.60
N ASP A 101 22.46 10.96 5.57
CA ASP A 101 23.33 11.69 4.64
C ASP A 101 22.53 12.45 3.57
N ASN A 102 21.46 11.84 3.03
CA ASN A 102 20.61 12.45 2.02
C ASN A 102 19.14 12.01 2.17
N PRO A 103 18.34 12.70 3.01
CA PRO A 103 16.94 12.33 3.29
C PRO A 103 16.07 12.20 2.04
N ASN A 104 16.35 13.01 1.01
CA ASN A 104 15.60 13.01 -0.24
C ASN A 104 15.90 11.78 -1.11
N LEU A 105 17.15 11.28 -1.12
CA LEU A 105 17.54 10.10 -1.90
C LEU A 105 17.14 8.79 -1.21
N ALA A 106 16.97 8.82 0.12
CA ALA A 106 16.46 7.71 0.91
C ALA A 106 14.93 7.55 0.81
N THR A 107 14.22 8.44 0.11
CA THR A 107 12.77 8.38 -0.04
C THR A 107 12.41 7.83 -1.41
N VAL A 108 11.56 6.80 -1.46
CA VAL A 108 11.11 6.14 -2.69
C VAL A 108 9.59 6.25 -2.83
N ASN A 109 9.14 6.95 -3.87
CA ASN A 109 7.72 7.14 -4.16
C ASN A 109 7.07 5.85 -4.70
N PRO A 110 5.73 5.69 -4.59
CA PRO A 110 5.02 4.52 -5.12
C PRO A 110 5.32 4.28 -6.59
N GLN A 111 5.49 3.02 -6.96
CA GLN A 111 5.73 2.58 -8.35
C GLN A 111 6.95 3.24 -9.00
N ASN A 112 7.92 3.64 -8.18
CA ASN A 112 9.14 4.27 -8.61
C ASN A 112 10.34 3.62 -7.90
N TYR A 113 11.52 3.83 -8.45
CA TYR A 113 12.76 3.34 -7.86
C TYR A 113 13.67 4.50 -7.45
N THR A 114 14.54 4.22 -6.50
CA THR A 114 15.63 5.10 -6.09
C THR A 114 16.94 4.32 -6.06
N VAL A 115 18.05 5.03 -6.18
CA VAL A 115 19.40 4.47 -6.09
C VAL A 115 20.04 5.01 -4.83
N ILE A 116 20.40 4.10 -3.93
CA ILE A 116 21.05 4.43 -2.68
C ILE A 116 22.53 4.11 -2.81
N TYR A 117 23.36 5.15 -2.70
CA TYR A 117 24.80 5.02 -2.78
C TYR A 117 25.39 4.62 -1.43
N PHE A 118 26.33 3.68 -1.46
CA PHE A 118 27.07 3.30 -0.27
C PHE A 118 28.17 4.32 0.04
N PRO A 119 28.49 4.53 1.32
CA PRO A 119 29.71 5.22 1.70
C PRO A 119 30.92 4.47 1.13
N ILE A 120 31.91 5.22 0.64
CA ILE A 120 32.99 4.74 -0.24
C ILE A 120 33.67 3.45 0.29
N ASN A 121 33.77 2.45 -0.60
CA ASN A 121 34.56 1.21 -0.50
C ASN A 121 34.31 0.30 0.72
N GLN A 122 33.11 0.35 1.32
CA GLN A 122 32.80 -0.48 2.49
C GLN A 122 32.30 -1.89 2.16
N VAL A 123 31.75 -2.12 0.96
CA VAL A 123 31.04 -3.35 0.64
C VAL A 123 31.74 -4.11 -0.47
N ARG A 124 32.50 -5.14 -0.09
CA ARG A 124 33.01 -6.11 -1.05
C ARG A 124 31.84 -6.94 -1.59
N TYR A 125 31.81 -7.13 -2.90
CA TYR A 125 30.84 -8.03 -3.51
C TYR A 125 31.19 -9.48 -3.21
N ILE A 126 30.25 -10.19 -2.58
CA ILE A 126 30.32 -11.63 -2.32
C ILE A 126 28.97 -12.22 -2.75
N PRO A 127 28.91 -13.11 -3.75
CA PRO A 127 27.65 -13.62 -4.30
C PRO A 127 26.73 -14.30 -3.27
N THR A 128 27.29 -14.86 -2.20
CA THR A 128 26.54 -15.55 -1.14
C THR A 128 26.01 -14.61 -0.07
N ASP A 129 26.46 -13.35 -0.04
CA ASP A 129 26.03 -12.40 0.97
C ASP A 129 24.59 -11.97 0.71
N VAL A 130 23.90 -11.68 1.81
CA VAL A 130 22.51 -11.24 1.77
C VAL A 130 22.43 -9.77 2.12
N ILE A 131 21.87 -8.98 1.20
CA ILE A 131 21.57 -7.58 1.44
C ILE A 131 20.12 -7.42 1.91
N VAL A 132 19.92 -6.56 2.90
CA VAL A 132 18.60 -6.22 3.42
C VAL A 132 18.43 -4.71 3.38
N VAL A 133 17.30 -4.25 2.85
CA VAL A 133 16.87 -2.85 2.89
C VAL A 133 15.66 -2.74 3.80
N ALA A 134 15.71 -1.84 4.78
CA ALA A 134 14.63 -1.63 5.74
C ALA A 134 14.08 -0.20 5.68
N THR A 135 12.77 -0.09 5.78
CA THR A 135 12.06 1.20 5.78
C THR A 135 11.84 1.75 7.19
N GLU A 136 11.44 3.00 7.30
CA GLU A 136 11.12 3.69 8.56
C GLU A 136 10.03 3.02 9.40
N ARG A 137 9.12 2.27 8.78
CA ARG A 137 8.04 1.55 9.46
C ARG A 137 8.34 0.07 9.66
N GLY A 138 9.56 -0.36 9.38
CA GLY A 138 10.04 -1.71 9.67
C GLY A 138 9.77 -2.74 8.57
N VAL A 139 9.34 -2.33 7.37
CA VAL A 139 9.27 -3.24 6.22
C VAL A 139 10.69 -3.56 5.76
N LYS A 140 10.97 -4.83 5.52
CA LYS A 140 12.29 -5.30 5.08
C LYS A 140 12.18 -6.01 3.74
N SER A 141 13.08 -5.69 2.82
CA SER A 141 13.33 -6.46 1.61
C SER A 141 14.69 -7.13 1.71
N ARG A 142 14.76 -8.40 1.35
CA ARG A 142 15.97 -9.23 1.50
C ARG A 142 16.26 -9.95 0.19
N GLU A 143 17.48 -9.83 -0.31
CA GLU A 143 17.91 -10.49 -1.53
C GLU A 143 19.38 -10.94 -1.43
N THR A 144 19.73 -12.00 -2.16
CA THR A 144 21.11 -12.51 -2.22
C THR A 144 21.88 -11.75 -3.30
N MET A 145 23.09 -11.28 -3.00
CA MET A 145 23.90 -10.47 -3.94
C MET A 145 24.20 -11.19 -5.26
N GLY A 146 24.33 -12.52 -5.23
CA GLY A 146 24.51 -13.37 -6.41
C GLY A 146 23.40 -13.25 -7.46
N LYS A 147 22.17 -12.92 -7.02
CA LYS A 147 21.01 -12.76 -7.90
C LYS A 147 21.22 -11.66 -8.96
N PHE A 148 22.04 -10.66 -8.66
CA PHE A 148 22.22 -9.48 -9.49
C PHE A 148 23.51 -9.50 -10.34
N TYR A 149 24.25 -10.62 -10.36
CA TYR A 149 25.59 -10.69 -10.98
C TYR A 149 25.59 -10.82 -12.50
N HIS A 150 24.47 -11.18 -13.13
CA HIS A 150 24.43 -11.52 -14.57
C HIS A 150 23.45 -10.69 -15.40
N GLY A 151 22.99 -9.56 -14.88
CA GLY A 151 22.04 -8.72 -15.63
C GLY A 151 20.73 -9.46 -15.94
N GLU A 152 20.43 -10.54 -15.22
CA GLU A 152 19.04 -10.89 -14.97
C GLU A 152 18.50 -9.73 -14.16
N ASP A 153 17.96 -8.74 -14.88
CA ASP A 153 16.86 -7.95 -14.37
C ASP A 153 15.94 -8.98 -13.74
N SER A 154 15.95 -9.05 -12.40
CA SER A 154 14.98 -9.87 -11.72
C SER A 154 13.66 -9.33 -12.23
N GLU A 155 12.96 -10.10 -13.08
CA GLU A 155 11.65 -9.71 -13.53
C GLU A 155 10.92 -9.43 -12.24
N SER A 156 10.68 -8.14 -11.98
CA SER A 156 9.77 -7.76 -10.96
C SER A 156 8.46 -8.28 -11.52
N GLY A 157 8.13 -9.52 -11.16
CA GLY A 157 6.79 -10.03 -11.13
C GLY A 157 6.06 -9.12 -10.17
N GLY A 158 5.78 -7.90 -10.67
CA GLY A 158 4.99 -6.90 -10.03
C GLY A 158 3.61 -7.49 -10.08
N PHE A 159 3.32 -8.36 -9.11
CA PHE A 159 1.98 -8.55 -8.65
C PHE A 159 1.50 -7.14 -8.31
N LYS A 160 0.74 -6.57 -9.25
CA LYS A 160 0.15 -5.27 -9.07
C LYS A 160 -1.01 -5.50 -8.11
N TYR A 161 -0.72 -5.35 -6.83
CA TYR A 161 -1.73 -5.40 -5.79
C TYR A 161 -2.59 -4.14 -5.93
N TYR A 162 -3.87 -4.34 -6.23
CA TYR A 162 -4.83 -3.26 -6.38
C TYR A 162 -5.83 -3.34 -5.24
N PHE A 163 -6.06 -2.22 -4.57
CA PHE A 163 -7.04 -2.15 -3.49
C PHE A 163 -8.44 -2.04 -4.06
N GLY A 164 -8.98 -3.10 -4.64
CA GLY A 164 -10.30 -3.09 -5.28
C GLY A 164 -10.28 -2.63 -6.74
N PRO A 165 -11.46 -2.40 -7.34
CA PRO A 165 -11.62 -2.23 -8.78
C PRO A 165 -11.11 -0.90 -9.36
N LEU A 166 -10.92 0.13 -8.53
CA LEU A 166 -10.32 1.40 -8.96
C LEU A 166 -8.83 1.41 -8.60
N LEU A 167 -7.99 1.45 -9.63
CA LEU A 167 -6.55 1.61 -9.51
C LEU A 167 -6.17 3.08 -9.51
N LEU A 168 -5.50 3.54 -8.45
CA LEU A 168 -4.93 4.88 -8.39
C LEU A 168 -3.66 4.99 -9.24
N ASN A 169 -3.59 6.05 -10.05
CA ASN A 169 -2.36 6.41 -10.75
C ASN A 169 -1.57 7.45 -9.93
N PHE A 170 -0.59 6.97 -9.16
CA PHE A 170 0.27 7.81 -8.33
C PHE A 170 1.03 8.89 -9.13
N THR A 171 1.47 8.59 -10.36
CA THR A 171 2.18 9.60 -11.18
C THR A 171 1.28 10.77 -11.60
N ARG A 172 -0.04 10.59 -11.55
CA ARG A 172 -1.06 11.58 -11.92
C ARG A 172 -1.89 12.00 -10.71
N PHE A 173 -1.18 12.36 -9.64
CA PHE A 173 -1.72 12.93 -8.43
C PHE A 173 -1.31 14.40 -8.35
N TYR A 174 -2.25 15.29 -8.61
CA TYR A 174 -2.00 16.72 -8.75
C TYR A 174 -2.86 17.56 -7.82
N CYS A 175 -2.38 18.75 -7.47
CA CYS A 175 -3.14 19.78 -6.79
C CYS A 175 -2.97 21.15 -7.46
N THR A 176 -3.90 22.05 -7.19
CA THR A 176 -3.80 23.48 -7.57
C THR A 176 -4.55 24.35 -6.57
N ASN A 177 -4.25 25.65 -6.60
CA ASN A 177 -4.90 26.63 -5.75
C ASN A 177 -6.28 26.99 -6.30
N SER A 178 -7.22 27.25 -5.41
CA SER A 178 -8.56 27.72 -5.78
C SER A 178 -8.98 28.96 -5.01
N THR A 179 -10.09 29.55 -5.45
CA THR A 179 -10.86 30.52 -4.66
C THR A 179 -11.70 29.80 -3.62
N SER A 180 -12.28 30.57 -2.67
CA SER A 180 -13.26 30.05 -1.70
C SER A 180 -14.53 29.48 -2.35
N SER A 181 -14.86 29.95 -3.56
CA SER A 181 -15.98 29.46 -4.37
C SER A 181 -15.65 28.20 -5.20
N GLY A 182 -14.42 27.68 -5.10
CA GLY A 182 -14.00 26.49 -5.83
C GLY A 182 -13.59 26.74 -7.29
N GLN A 183 -13.38 27.99 -7.70
CA GLN A 183 -12.83 28.29 -9.03
C GLN A 183 -11.32 28.07 -9.03
N TYR A 184 -10.81 27.41 -10.06
CA TYR A 184 -9.39 27.10 -10.22
C TYR A 184 -8.98 27.19 -11.70
N ASN A 185 -7.68 27.31 -11.96
CA ASN A 185 -7.14 27.30 -13.32
C ASN A 185 -6.72 25.87 -13.70
N PRO A 186 -7.39 25.21 -14.66
CA PRO A 186 -7.09 23.82 -15.05
C PRO A 186 -5.76 23.65 -15.78
N SER A 187 -5.04 24.72 -16.08
CA SER A 187 -3.71 24.66 -16.71
C SER A 187 -2.56 24.70 -15.71
N ASN A 188 -2.83 24.97 -14.42
CA ASN A 188 -1.79 25.19 -13.41
C ASN A 188 -1.75 24.07 -12.36
N TRP A 189 -1.47 22.84 -12.80
CA TRP A 189 -1.33 21.70 -11.90
C TRP A 189 0.08 21.57 -11.36
N SER A 190 0.20 21.33 -10.06
CA SER A 190 1.44 20.97 -9.40
C SER A 190 1.33 19.56 -8.80
N PRO A 191 2.45 18.84 -8.58
CA PRO A 191 2.42 17.54 -7.91
C PRO A 191 1.75 17.64 -6.54
N GLY A 192 0.81 16.75 -6.25
CA GLY A 192 0.03 16.76 -5.00
C GLY A 192 0.81 16.35 -3.74
N TRP A 193 2.07 15.96 -3.89
CA TRP A 193 2.90 15.36 -2.83
C TRP A 193 3.51 16.38 -1.86
N SER A 194 3.72 17.61 -2.33
CA SER A 194 4.34 18.67 -1.54
C SER A 194 3.56 19.97 -1.75
N ILE A 195 2.96 20.46 -0.68
CA ILE A 195 2.15 21.66 -0.70
C ILE A 195 2.90 22.77 0.01
N ASN A 196 2.94 23.96 -0.60
CA ASN A 196 3.38 25.18 0.06
C ASN A 196 2.17 25.85 0.75
N ILE A 197 2.11 25.83 2.08
CA ILE A 197 1.00 26.36 2.88
C ILE A 197 1.04 27.89 3.01
N GLU A 198 2.21 28.52 2.87
CA GLU A 198 2.34 29.99 2.93
C GLU A 198 1.58 30.68 1.79
N THR A 199 1.55 30.04 0.64
CA THR A 199 0.94 30.57 -0.59
C THR A 199 -0.42 29.95 -0.92
N THR A 200 -0.88 28.96 -0.13
CA THR A 200 -2.06 28.17 -0.45
C THR A 200 -3.05 28.15 0.71
N THR A 201 -4.26 28.63 0.45
CA THR A 201 -5.36 28.59 1.43
C THR A 201 -6.43 27.58 1.06
N TYR A 202 -6.91 27.61 -0.19
CA TYR A 202 -7.90 26.67 -0.71
C TYR A 202 -7.28 25.84 -1.83
N MET A 203 -7.65 24.57 -1.87
CA MET A 203 -6.99 23.59 -2.72
C MET A 203 -7.98 22.72 -3.46
N VAL A 204 -7.61 22.39 -4.70
CA VAL A 204 -8.30 21.43 -5.57
C VAL A 204 -7.36 20.28 -5.88
N TRP A 205 -7.88 19.06 -5.78
CA TRP A 205 -7.14 17.85 -6.10
C TRP A 205 -7.62 17.27 -7.42
N ASN A 206 -6.68 16.80 -8.25
CA ASN A 206 -6.95 16.07 -9.47
C ASN A 206 -6.25 14.71 -9.36
N ILE A 207 -7.07 13.69 -9.21
CA ILE A 207 -6.64 12.33 -8.92
C ILE A 207 -7.07 11.44 -10.08
N THR A 208 -6.11 10.85 -10.78
CA THR A 208 -6.42 9.91 -11.86
C THR A 208 -6.57 8.49 -11.35
N VAL A 209 -7.66 7.84 -11.72
CA VAL A 209 -7.90 6.42 -11.46
C VAL A 209 -8.20 5.66 -12.75
N THR A 210 -7.91 4.36 -12.74
CA THR A 210 -8.26 3.43 -13.81
C THR A 210 -9.23 2.40 -13.25
N ASN A 211 -10.37 2.21 -13.91
CA ASN A 211 -11.24 1.08 -13.59
C ASN A 211 -10.64 -0.18 -14.22
N ILE A 212 -10.19 -1.12 -13.39
CA ILE A 212 -9.59 -2.39 -13.80
C ILE A 212 -10.56 -3.57 -13.64
N ASP A 213 -11.78 -3.30 -13.18
CA ASP A 213 -12.88 -4.26 -13.13
C ASP A 213 -13.50 -4.41 -14.53
N ASP A 214 -14.18 -5.53 -14.74
CA ASP A 214 -14.89 -5.84 -15.99
C ASP A 214 -16.27 -5.18 -16.07
N ARG A 215 -16.72 -4.53 -14.98
CA ARG A 215 -17.98 -3.78 -14.89
C ARG A 215 -17.75 -2.27 -14.87
N ASP A 216 -18.78 -1.53 -15.26
CA ASP A 216 -18.78 -0.08 -15.15
C ASP A 216 -19.06 0.35 -13.71
N ILE A 217 -18.41 1.42 -13.25
CA ILE A 217 -18.54 1.93 -11.88
C ILE A 217 -19.06 3.35 -11.93
N THR A 218 -20.17 3.61 -11.25
CA THR A 218 -20.68 4.97 -11.07
C THR A 218 -20.40 5.45 -9.67
N LEU A 219 -19.58 6.50 -9.56
CA LEU A 219 -19.28 7.19 -8.31
C LEU A 219 -20.37 8.23 -8.00
N ASN A 220 -20.67 8.38 -6.71
CA ASN A 220 -21.61 9.37 -6.21
C ASN A 220 -20.88 10.50 -5.45
N LYS A 221 -21.65 11.55 -5.14
CA LYS A 221 -21.19 12.78 -4.46
C LYS A 221 -20.59 12.59 -3.06
N TYR A 222 -20.78 11.42 -2.44
CA TYR A 222 -20.23 11.13 -1.11
C TYR A 222 -18.77 10.66 -1.17
N SER A 223 -18.25 10.36 -2.37
CA SER A 223 -16.84 10.03 -2.57
C SER A 223 -15.96 11.21 -2.16
N CYS A 224 -14.89 10.94 -1.41
CA CYS A 224 -14.05 11.97 -0.82
C CYS A 224 -12.57 11.58 -0.76
N PHE A 225 -11.74 12.61 -0.80
CA PHE A 225 -10.31 12.56 -0.53
C PHE A 225 -10.07 13.17 0.85
N THR A 226 -9.45 12.44 1.77
CA THR A 226 -9.23 12.91 3.15
C THR A 226 -7.74 12.96 3.47
N LEU A 227 -7.26 14.10 3.96
CA LEU A 227 -5.96 14.22 4.61
C LEU A 227 -6.11 14.05 6.12
N PHE A 228 -5.27 13.18 6.68
CA PHE A 228 -5.18 12.90 8.10
C PHE A 228 -3.74 13.18 8.57
N PRO A 229 -3.49 14.26 9.33
CA PRO A 229 -2.14 14.59 9.79
C PRO A 229 -1.62 13.53 10.77
N ASN A 230 -0.33 13.22 10.69
CA ASN A 230 0.30 12.21 11.54
C ASN A 230 0.44 12.64 13.00
N GLU A 231 0.73 13.93 13.23
CA GLU A 231 1.04 14.47 14.56
C GLU A 231 0.18 15.69 14.89
N SER A 232 0.26 16.73 14.08
CA SER A 232 -0.48 17.98 14.24
C SER A 232 -0.70 18.64 12.87
N PRO A 233 -1.83 19.34 12.64
CA PRO A 233 -2.97 19.50 13.56
C PRO A 233 -3.79 18.21 13.66
N SER A 234 -4.55 18.02 14.74
CA SER A 234 -5.36 16.78 14.91
C SER A 234 -6.62 16.74 14.03
N GLU A 235 -6.97 17.87 13.41
CA GLU A 235 -8.13 17.96 12.53
C GLU A 235 -7.84 17.29 11.19
N ARG A 236 -8.74 16.42 10.74
CA ARG A 236 -8.73 15.87 9.38
C ARG A 236 -9.45 16.80 8.41
N LYS A 237 -8.96 16.90 7.17
CA LYS A 237 -9.59 17.69 6.10
C LYS A 237 -10.07 16.76 4.99
N ALA A 238 -11.34 16.86 4.63
CA ALA A 238 -11.95 16.08 3.56
C ALA A 238 -12.35 17.00 2.41
N TRP A 239 -12.03 16.58 1.18
CA TRP A 239 -12.47 17.16 -0.07
C TRP A 239 -13.46 16.20 -0.73
N TYR A 240 -14.65 16.69 -1.07
CA TYR A 240 -15.67 15.93 -1.78
C TYR A 240 -15.55 16.14 -3.29
N ILE A 241 -15.91 15.09 -4.03
CA ILE A 241 -15.85 15.04 -5.48
C ILE A 241 -16.65 16.16 -6.13
N ASP A 242 -16.07 16.83 -7.14
CA ASP A 242 -16.80 17.72 -8.02
C ASP A 242 -17.33 16.97 -9.24
N LEU A 243 -18.65 16.84 -9.28
CA LEU A 243 -19.36 16.13 -10.33
C LEU A 243 -19.89 17.13 -11.38
N PRO A 244 -19.57 16.95 -12.68
CA PRO A 244 -20.01 17.84 -13.76
C PRO A 244 -21.53 18.00 -13.87
N ASN A 245 -22.26 16.90 -13.62
CA ASN A 245 -23.73 16.85 -13.69
C ASN A 245 -24.39 16.89 -12.29
N GLY A 246 -23.61 17.15 -11.24
CA GLY A 246 -24.10 17.36 -9.87
C GLY A 246 -24.46 16.10 -9.05
N LEU A 247 -24.66 14.93 -9.65
CA LEU A 247 -25.13 13.74 -8.93
C LEU A 247 -24.24 12.50 -9.05
N GLU A 248 -23.76 12.18 -10.26
CA GLU A 248 -23.05 10.92 -10.52
C GLU A 248 -21.95 11.07 -11.58
N PHE A 249 -20.95 10.19 -11.53
CA PHE A 249 -19.84 10.10 -12.48
C PHE A 249 -19.47 8.65 -12.78
N THR A 250 -19.62 8.23 -14.04
CA THR A 250 -19.35 6.85 -14.46
C THR A 250 -17.95 6.68 -15.04
N ILE A 251 -17.25 5.66 -14.57
CA ILE A 251 -15.96 5.20 -15.04
C ILE A 251 -16.18 3.84 -15.71
N GLN A 252 -16.11 3.82 -17.04
CA GLN A 252 -16.28 2.60 -17.82
C GLN A 252 -15.15 1.62 -17.55
N LYS A 253 -15.44 0.32 -17.70
CA LYS A 253 -14.44 -0.75 -17.58
C LYS A 253 -13.20 -0.47 -18.43
N ASN A 254 -12.02 -0.76 -17.88
CA ASN A 254 -10.71 -0.51 -18.50
C ASN A 254 -10.46 0.94 -18.95
N THR A 255 -11.20 1.93 -18.41
CA THR A 255 -10.96 3.34 -18.72
C THR A 255 -10.28 4.07 -17.58
N THR A 256 -9.43 5.03 -17.96
CA THR A 256 -8.73 5.93 -17.04
C THR A 256 -9.42 7.28 -17.03
N ARG A 257 -9.71 7.79 -15.82
CA ARG A 257 -10.41 9.05 -15.62
C ARG A 257 -9.78 9.87 -14.51
N SER A 258 -9.74 11.18 -14.70
CA SER A 258 -9.40 12.14 -13.65
C SER A 258 -10.64 12.52 -12.87
N ILE A 259 -10.50 12.55 -11.54
CA ILE A 259 -11.53 12.94 -10.60
C ILE A 259 -11.05 14.19 -9.88
N ILE A 260 -11.90 15.21 -9.85
CA ILE A 260 -11.62 16.48 -9.20
C ILE A 260 -12.27 16.49 -7.81
N TYR A 261 -11.54 16.92 -6.79
CA TYR A 261 -12.06 17.11 -5.44
C TYR A 261 -11.85 18.55 -4.98
N ILE A 262 -12.91 19.20 -4.51
CA ILE A 262 -12.93 20.66 -4.25
C ILE A 262 -13.59 20.97 -2.91
N TRP A 263 -14.73 20.33 -2.65
CA TRP A 263 -15.71 20.85 -1.71
C TRP A 263 -15.43 20.39 -0.28
N ASP A 264 -15.68 21.25 0.71
CA ASP A 264 -15.57 20.91 2.13
C ASP A 264 -16.67 19.94 2.60
N THR A 265 -17.76 19.88 1.86
CA THR A 265 -18.99 19.14 2.12
C THR A 265 -19.55 18.59 0.82
N TRP A 266 -20.33 17.51 0.90
CA TRP A 266 -20.90 16.84 -0.27
C TRP A 266 -21.95 17.68 -1.02
N ASP A 267 -22.48 18.74 -0.40
CA ASP A 267 -23.51 19.62 -0.97
C ASP A 267 -22.94 20.90 -1.62
N LYS A 268 -21.63 20.96 -1.85
CA LYS A 268 -20.93 22.01 -2.61
C LYS A 268 -21.09 23.43 -2.04
N LYS A 269 -20.84 23.60 -0.74
CA LYS A 269 -20.98 24.89 -0.06
C LYS A 269 -19.77 25.81 -0.21
N ALA A 270 -18.57 25.28 -0.04
CA ALA A 270 -17.33 26.05 -0.14
C ALA A 270 -16.16 25.15 -0.55
N ALA A 271 -15.11 25.75 -1.11
CA ALA A 271 -13.85 25.05 -1.33
C ALA A 271 -13.21 24.71 0.03
N GLN A 272 -12.60 23.53 0.11
CA GLN A 272 -11.91 23.10 1.31
C GLN A 272 -10.54 23.78 1.46
N LYS A 273 -10.20 24.11 2.71
CA LYS A 273 -8.92 24.71 3.07
C LYS A 273 -7.86 23.65 3.33
N ILE A 274 -6.62 23.99 3.00
CA ILE A 274 -5.46 23.22 3.47
C ILE A 274 -5.08 23.62 4.90
N TYR A 275 -4.17 22.87 5.52
CA TYR A 275 -3.64 23.18 6.85
C TYR A 275 -2.85 24.49 6.86
N SER A 276 -2.94 25.23 7.96
CA SER A 276 -2.16 26.45 8.21
C SER A 276 -0.84 26.19 8.92
N THR A 277 -0.52 24.93 9.21
CA THR A 277 0.69 24.50 9.91
C THR A 277 1.36 23.39 9.14
N GLU A 278 2.70 23.36 9.17
CA GLU A 278 3.47 22.30 8.55
C GLU A 278 3.09 20.94 9.13
N CYS A 279 2.89 19.95 8.27
CA CYS A 279 2.55 18.59 8.69
C CYS A 279 2.81 17.56 7.60
N GLN A 280 2.98 16.32 8.01
CA GLN A 280 2.87 15.16 7.11
C GLN A 280 1.51 14.52 7.31
N ALA A 281 0.84 14.18 6.21
CA ALA A 281 -0.50 13.65 6.23
C ALA A 281 -0.60 12.32 5.46
N ARG A 282 -1.32 11.39 6.07
CA ARG A 282 -1.88 10.20 5.42
C ARG A 282 -3.11 10.60 4.61
N ILE A 283 -3.29 9.92 3.49
CA ILE A 283 -4.45 10.06 2.61
C ILE A 283 -5.37 8.86 2.79
N PHE A 284 -6.67 9.14 2.80
CA PHE A 284 -7.72 8.16 2.55
C PHE A 284 -8.57 8.62 1.39
N LEU A 285 -8.47 7.92 0.26
CA LEU A 285 -9.31 8.14 -0.91
C LEU A 285 -10.48 7.15 -0.86
N THR A 286 -11.68 7.66 -0.60
CA THR A 286 -12.88 6.85 -0.42
C THR A 286 -13.85 7.05 -1.57
N PHE A 287 -14.19 5.97 -2.24
CA PHE A 287 -15.12 5.90 -3.34
C PHE A 287 -16.42 5.25 -2.86
N PHE A 288 -17.54 5.90 -3.14
CA PHE A 288 -18.87 5.35 -2.95
C PHE A 288 -19.63 5.41 -4.26
N GLY A 289 -20.40 4.36 -4.54
CA GLY A 289 -21.05 4.26 -5.83
C GLY A 289 -21.85 2.97 -6.02
N VAL A 290 -22.00 2.60 -7.29
CA VAL A 290 -22.60 1.34 -7.71
C VAL A 290 -21.79 0.70 -8.83
N PHE A 291 -21.80 -0.63 -8.87
CA PHE A 291 -21.43 -1.42 -10.05
C PHE A 291 -22.65 -1.57 -10.96
N HIS A 292 -22.41 -1.53 -12.27
CA HIS A 292 -23.38 -1.96 -13.28
C HIS A 292 -23.05 -3.39 -13.70
N GLU A 293 -23.86 -4.34 -13.25
CA GLU A 293 -23.68 -5.77 -13.52
C GLU A 293 -24.01 -6.09 -14.99
N HIS A 294 -23.49 -7.21 -15.50
CA HIS A 294 -23.72 -7.63 -16.88
C HIS A 294 -25.19 -7.94 -17.20
N ASP A 295 -26.00 -8.24 -16.18
CA ASP A 295 -27.44 -8.48 -16.30
C ASP A 295 -28.28 -7.18 -16.28
N GLY A 296 -27.63 -6.01 -16.17
CA GLY A 296 -28.27 -4.71 -16.10
C GLY A 296 -28.72 -4.32 -14.69
N SER A 297 -28.49 -5.15 -13.67
CA SER A 297 -28.73 -4.79 -12.27
C SER A 297 -27.61 -3.88 -11.72
N VAL A 298 -27.89 -3.21 -10.61
CA VAL A 298 -26.89 -2.38 -9.91
C VAL A 298 -26.62 -2.93 -8.51
N LYS A 299 -25.35 -2.94 -8.11
CA LYS A 299 -24.94 -3.32 -6.75
C LYS A 299 -24.19 -2.20 -6.06
N PRO A 300 -24.37 -2.00 -4.74
CA PRO A 300 -23.59 -1.02 -3.99
C PRO A 300 -22.09 -1.28 -4.09
N TYR A 301 -21.32 -0.20 -4.20
CA TYR A 301 -19.87 -0.23 -4.28
C TYR A 301 -19.26 0.76 -3.27
N GLY A 302 -18.22 0.29 -2.59
CA GLY A 302 -17.42 1.08 -1.66
C GLY A 302 -15.96 0.61 -1.71
N GLN A 303 -15.03 1.55 -1.80
CA GLN A 303 -13.60 1.27 -1.78
C GLN A 303 -12.88 2.40 -1.05
N THR A 304 -11.92 2.06 -0.20
CA THR A 304 -10.99 3.03 0.39
C THR A 304 -9.57 2.65 0.01
N ILE A 305 -8.85 3.58 -0.62
CA ILE A 305 -7.42 3.45 -0.90
C ILE A 305 -6.67 4.35 0.09
N PRO A 306 -6.03 3.78 1.12
CA PRO A 306 -5.13 4.51 1.99
C PRO A 306 -3.75 4.64 1.34
N PHE A 307 -3.13 5.82 1.45
CA PHE A 307 -1.72 5.99 1.12
C PHE A 307 -1.05 7.17 1.85
N GLU A 308 0.24 7.09 2.12
CA GLU A 308 0.98 8.15 2.83
C GLU A 308 1.97 8.84 1.88
N ALA A 309 1.78 10.14 1.66
CA ALA A 309 2.58 10.84 0.66
C ALA A 309 2.48 12.39 0.62
N VAL A 310 1.67 13.05 1.46
CA VAL A 310 1.52 14.52 1.39
C VAL A 310 2.27 15.22 2.50
N THR A 311 3.18 16.09 2.11
CA THR A 311 3.87 17.00 3.01
C THR A 311 3.34 18.42 2.80
N CYS A 312 2.79 19.01 3.86
CA CYS A 312 2.41 20.42 3.92
C CYS A 312 3.58 21.19 4.57
N ARG A 313 4.16 22.17 3.87
CA ARG A 313 5.28 23.00 4.32
C ARG A 313 5.01 24.45 4.03
#